data_AF-A0A3D1RVG7-F1
#
_entry.id   AF-A0A3D1RVG7-F1
#
_cell.length_a   1.000
_cell.length_b   1.000
_cell.length_c   1.000
_cell.angle_alpha   90.00
_cell.angle_beta   90.00
_cell.angle_gamma   90.00
#
_symmetry.space_group_name_H-M   'P 1'
#
loop_
_entity.id
_entity.type
_entity.pdbx_description
1 polymer ?
#
loop_
_entity_poly.entity_id
_entity_poly.type
_entity_poly.pdbx_seq_one_letter_code
_entity_poly.pdbx_strand_id
1 'polypeptide(L)' 'AFYNFGFHSPGIDPGSLTPRTMESKIVKGLFFAGEVLDVDGYTGGYNLQAAFSTGRAAGKYAAVGNM' A
#
# COMPACT_ATOMS: atom_id res chain seq x y z
N ALA A 1 -22.87 -11.70 -15.69
CA ALA A 1 -22.68 -10.30 -16.10
C ALA A 1 -21.57 -9.71 -15.24
N PHE A 2 -20.34 -9.66 -15.78
CA PHE A 2 -19.23 -8.96 -15.16
C PHE A 2 -19.50 -7.47 -15.33
N TYR A 3 -20.09 -6.85 -14.31
CA TYR A 3 -20.29 -5.41 -14.29
C TYR A 3 -18.95 -4.72 -14.04
N ASN A 4 -18.69 -3.69 -14.84
CA ASN A 4 -17.61 -2.71 -14.76
C ASN A 4 -16.24 -3.09 -15.38
N PHE A 5 -16.10 -2.85 -16.68
CA PHE A 5 -14.80 -2.56 -17.31
C PHE A 5 -14.39 -1.10 -16.99
N GLY A 6 -14.10 -0.82 -15.72
CA GLY A 6 -13.16 0.24 -15.37
C GLY A 6 -11.77 -0.41 -15.35
N PHE A 7 -10.76 0.22 -15.94
CA PHE A 7 -9.37 -0.21 -15.77
C PHE A 7 -9.04 -0.13 -14.27
N HIS A 8 -9.27 -1.21 -13.53
CA HIS A 8 -8.87 -1.34 -12.14
C HIS A 8 -7.41 -1.76 -12.17
N SER A 9 -6.52 -0.86 -11.78
CA SER A 9 -5.13 -1.20 -11.55
C SER A 9 -5.03 -2.43 -10.62
N PRO A 10 -4.05 -3.32 -10.85
CA PRO A 10 -4.00 -4.63 -10.19
C PRO A 10 -3.65 -4.59 -8.69
N GLY A 11 -3.40 -3.40 -8.13
CA GLY A 11 -2.94 -3.22 -6.76
C GLY A 11 -4.03 -2.84 -5.75
N ILE A 12 -3.63 -2.74 -4.49
CA ILE A 12 -4.45 -2.24 -3.39
C ILE A 12 -4.50 -0.72 -3.48
N ASP A 13 -5.71 -0.15 -3.53
CA ASP A 13 -5.92 1.29 -3.47
C ASP A 13 -5.29 1.88 -2.19
N PRO A 14 -4.28 2.77 -2.29
CA PRO A 14 -3.70 3.47 -1.14
C PRO A 14 -4.74 4.26 -0.33
N GLY A 15 -5.85 4.67 -0.95
CA GLY A 15 -6.99 5.31 -0.29
C GLY A 15 -7.66 4.42 0.75
N SER A 16 -7.56 3.10 0.63
CA SER A 16 -8.05 2.13 1.62
C SER A 16 -7.12 1.96 2.83
N LEU A 17 -5.93 2.58 2.81
CA LEU A 17 -4.92 2.48 3.85
C LEU A 17 -4.75 3.79 4.62
N THR A 18 -4.17 3.71 5.81
CA THR A 18 -3.75 4.89 6.57
C THR A 18 -2.36 5.33 6.08
N PRO A 19 -2.20 6.49 5.41
CA PRO A 19 -0.96 6.82 4.68
C PRO A 19 0.31 6.86 5.54
N ARG A 20 0.17 7.16 6.84
CA ARG A 20 1.30 7.22 7.77
C ARG A 20 1.79 5.84 8.22
N THR A 21 0.87 4.90 8.41
CA THR A 21 1.16 3.59 9.00
C THR A 21 1.17 2.47 7.99
N MET A 22 0.53 2.69 6.85
CA MET A 22 0.20 1.68 5.85
C MET A 22 -0.70 0.54 6.36
N GLU A 23 -1.41 0.79 7.47
CA GLU A 23 -2.41 -0.13 8.02
C GLU A 23 -3.70 -0.07 7.19
N SER A 24 -4.33 -1.24 6.98
CA SER A 24 -5.66 -1.35 6.41
C SER A 24 -6.69 -0.63 7.29
N LYS A 25 -7.57 0.17 6.66
CA LYS A 25 -8.72 0.76 7.34
C LYS A 25 -9.80 -0.27 7.68
N ILE A 26 -9.77 -1.45 7.04
CA ILE A 26 -10.78 -2.50 7.17
C ILE A 26 -10.34 -3.55 8.19
N VAL A 27 -9.09 -4.01 8.11
CA VAL A 27 -8.56 -5.08 8.96
C VAL A 27 -7.45 -4.52 9.84
N LYS A 28 -7.70 -4.46 11.15
CA LYS A 28 -6.70 -4.00 12.12
C LYS A 28 -5.52 -4.96 12.20
N GLY A 29 -4.31 -4.41 12.29
CA GLY A 29 -3.06 -5.17 12.31
C GLY A 29 -2.61 -5.71 10.95
N LEU A 30 -3.33 -5.42 9.86
CA LEU A 30 -2.92 -5.77 8.50
C LEU A 30 -2.28 -4.57 7.82
N PHE A 31 -1.08 -4.74 7.28
CA PHE A 31 -0.28 -3.68 6.66
C PHE A 31 0.15 -4.07 5.25
N PHE A 32 0.25 -3.08 4.36
CA PHE A 32 0.64 -3.28 2.95
C PHE A 32 1.74 -2.33 2.54
N ALA A 33 2.62 -2.75 1.63
CA ALA A 33 3.74 -1.95 1.15
C ALA A 33 4.26 -2.48 -0.19
N GLY A 34 4.97 -1.63 -0.93
CA GLY A 34 5.59 -2.03 -2.19
C GLY A 34 4.61 -2.08 -3.37
N GLU A 35 4.98 -2.87 -4.37
CA GLU A 35 4.30 -3.00 -5.66
C GLU A 35 2.91 -3.65 -5.58
N VAL A 36 2.55 -4.21 -4.42
CA VAL A 36 1.17 -4.66 -4.16
C VAL A 36 0.20 -3.48 -4.07
N LEU A 37 0.69 -2.27 -3.83
CA LEU A 37 -0.11 -1.05 -3.84
C LEU A 37 -0.28 -0.56 -5.26
N ASP A 38 -1.43 0.02 -5.56
CA ASP A 38 -1.66 0.74 -6.80
C ASP A 38 -0.92 2.10 -6.79
N VAL A 39 0.41 2.03 -6.87
CA VAL A 39 1.32 3.17 -6.91
C VAL A 39 2.33 2.94 -8.02
N ASP A 40 2.11 3.61 -9.14
CA ASP A 40 3.04 3.62 -10.27
C ASP A 40 3.89 4.88 -10.25
N GLY A 41 5.20 4.69 -10.14
CA GLY A 41 6.20 5.70 -10.41
C GLY A 41 6.64 5.67 -11.87
N TYR A 42 7.07 6.82 -12.39
CA TYR A 42 7.80 6.85 -13.65
C TYR A 42 9.10 6.03 -13.56
N THR A 43 9.74 5.75 -14.70
CA THR A 43 11.07 5.12 -14.71
C THR A 43 12.10 6.00 -14.00
N GLY A 44 13.20 5.41 -13.52
CA GLY A 44 14.23 6.15 -12.78
C GLY A 44 14.23 5.91 -11.26
N GLY A 45 13.65 4.80 -10.80
CA GLY A 45 13.79 4.34 -9.41
C GLY A 45 12.66 4.77 -8.47
N TYR A 46 11.63 5.46 -8.96
CA TYR A 46 10.47 5.87 -8.16
C TYR A 46 9.71 4.67 -7.55
N ASN A 47 9.58 3.56 -8.29
CA ASN A 47 8.97 2.32 -7.76
C ASN A 47 9.76 1.75 -6.59
N LEU A 48 11.10 1.75 -6.67
CA LEU A 48 11.95 1.28 -5.57
C LEU A 48 11.88 2.23 -4.37
N GLN A 49 11.88 3.54 -4.62
CA GLN A 49 11.73 4.53 -3.56
C GLN A 49 10.38 4.40 -2.84
N ALA A 50 9.30 4.19 -3.60
CA ALA A 50 7.96 3.93 -3.05
C ALA A 50 7.94 2.63 -2.25
N ALA A 51 8.55 1.56 -2.76
CA ALA A 51 8.62 0.28 -2.06
C ALA A 51 9.40 0.35 -0.75
N PHE A 52 10.57 0.97 -0.73
CA PHE A 52 11.36 1.12 0.49
C PHE A 52 10.70 2.06 1.51
N SER A 53 10.11 3.16 1.05
CA SER A 53 9.45 4.13 1.94
C SER A 53 8.21 3.52 2.60
N THR A 54 7.35 2.86 1.84
CA THR A 54 6.15 2.20 2.37
C THR A 54 6.50 0.98 3.22
N GLY A 55 7.49 0.18 2.82
CA GLY A 55 7.96 -0.99 3.57
C GLY A 55 8.51 -0.61 4.95
N ARG A 56 9.29 0.47 5.03
CA ARG A 56 9.79 1.00 6.31
C ARG A 56 8.66 1.46 7.22
N ALA A 57 7.66 2.16 6.68
CA ALA A 57 6.51 2.61 7.45
C ALA A 57 5.71 1.42 7.97
N ALA A 58 5.26 0.53 7.08
CA ALA A 58 4.52 -0.68 7.41
C ALA A 58 5.25 -1.52 8.47
N GLY A 59 6.54 -1.81 8.26
CA GLY A 59 7.34 -2.60 9.18
C GLY A 59 7.50 -1.94 10.56
N LYS A 60 7.73 -0.62 10.61
CA LYS A 60 7.83 0.10 11.88
C LYS A 60 6.52 0.03 12.69
N TYR A 61 5.38 0.25 12.05
CA TYR A 61 4.10 0.26 12.74
C TYR A 61 3.56 -1.15 13.03
N ALA A 62 3.89 -2.14 12.20
CA ALA A 62 3.60 -3.55 12.47
C ALA A 62 4.41 -4.07 13.67
N ALA A 63 5.70 -3.72 13.77
CA ALA A 63 6.57 -4.16 14.86
C ALA A 63 6.22 -3.53 16.21
N VAL A 64 5.71 -2.30 16.22
CA VAL A 64 5.25 -1.59 17.43
C VAL A 64 3.82 -2.00 17.80
N GLY A 65 3.20 -2.94 17.07
CA GLY A 65 1.80 -3.33 17.15
C GLY A 65 1.17 -3.16 18.53
N ASN A 66 0.22 -2.22 18.63
CA ASN A 66 -0.61 -1.94 19.81
C ASN A 66 0.17 -1.78 21.14
N MET A 67 0.83 -0.64 21.33
CA MET A 67 0.83 0.03 22.64
C MET A 67 -0.32 1.02 22.70
#